data_AF-A0A1C5TNF9-F1
#
_entry.id   AF-A0A1C5TNF9-F1
#
_cell.length_a   1.000
_cell.length_b   1.000
_cell.length_c   1.000
_cell.angle_alpha   90.00
_cell.angle_beta   90.00
_cell.angle_gamma   90.00
#
_symmetry.space_group_name_H-M   'P 1'
#
loop_
_entity.id
_entity.type
_entity.pdbx_description
1 polymer ?
#
loop_
_entity_poly.entity_id
_entity_poly.type
_entity_poly.pdbx_seq_one_letter_code
_entity_poly.pdbx_strand_id
1 'polypeptide(L)' 'MKKEFDEEELLKEYEWAEKHIPDDVIPKPAPDEFERIWRRIQEERGK' A
#
# COMPACT_ATOMS: atom_id res chain seq x y z
N MET A 1 -10.06 13.34 -15.46
CA MET A 1 -8.97 12.71 -16.21
C MET A 1 -8.29 11.72 -15.29
N LYS A 2 -8.38 10.41 -15.55
CA LYS A 2 -7.46 9.45 -14.92
C LYS A 2 -6.11 9.66 -15.62
N LYS A 3 -5.07 10.02 -14.87
CA LYS A 3 -3.71 10.00 -15.40
C LYS A 3 -3.37 8.51 -15.53
N GLU A 4 -3.36 7.99 -16.75
CA GLU A 4 -2.75 6.69 -17.02
C GLU A 4 -1.26 6.92 -16.78
N PHE A 5 -0.77 6.41 -15.64
CA PHE A 5 0.65 6.44 -15.34
C PHE A 5 1.33 5.44 -16.27
N ASP A 6 2.39 5.88 -16.92
CA ASP A 6 3.22 5.01 -17.73
C ASP A 6 3.87 3.95 -16.82
N GLU A 7 3.83 2.69 -17.23
CA GLU A 7 4.36 1.56 -16.45
C GLU A 7 5.85 1.76 -16.14
N GLU A 8 6.59 2.40 -17.07
CA GLU A 8 8.01 2.72 -16.90
C GLU A 8 8.25 3.81 -15.84
N GLU A 9 7.38 4.83 -15.76
CA GLU A 9 7.45 5.86 -14.72
C GLU A 9 7.18 5.25 -13.34
N LEU A 10 6.17 4.38 -13.23
CA LEU A 10 5.84 3.68 -11.99
C LEU A 10 7.00 2.79 -11.50
N LEU A 11 7.66 2.08 -12.42
CA LEU A 11 8.80 1.24 -12.06
C LEU A 11 9.98 2.07 -11.54
N LYS A 12 10.27 3.21 -12.18
CA LYS A 12 11.33 4.13 -11.74
C LYS A 12 11.04 4.70 -10.35
N GLU A 13 9.79 5.08 -10.08
CA GLU A 13 9.38 5.57 -8.76
C GLU A 13 9.53 4.49 -7.68
N TYR A 14 9.15 3.25 -7.98
CA TYR A 14 9.33 2.11 -7.07
C TYR A 14 10.81 1.87 -6.74
N GLU A 15 11.67 1.76 -7.75
CA GLU A 15 13.11 1.52 -7.55
C GLU A 15 13.80 2.67 -6.79
N TRP A 16 13.35 3.90 -7.01
CA TRP A 16 13.83 5.06 -6.26
C TRP A 16 13.41 4.96 -4.79
N ALA A 17 12.13 4.66 -4.52
CA ALA A 17 11.59 4.53 -3.17
C ALA A 17 12.30 3.41 -2.39
N GLU A 18 12.49 2.24 -3.00
CA GLU A 18 13.20 1.11 -2.38
C GLU A 18 14.62 1.47 -1.94
N LYS A 19 15.33 2.30 -2.72
CA LYS A 19 16.72 2.70 -2.42
C LYS A 19 16.82 3.87 -1.44
N HIS A 20 15.80 4.71 -1.36
CA HIS A 20 15.90 6.01 -0.69
C HIS A 20 14.95 6.19 0.50
N ILE A 21 13.98 5.31 0.69
CA ILE A 21 13.04 5.37 1.82
C ILE A 21 13.41 4.25 2.81
N PRO A 22 13.99 4.60 3.98
CA PRO A 22 14.25 3.62 5.03
C PRO A 22 12.94 2.99 5.55
N ASP A 23 12.95 1.70 5.83
CA ASP A 23 11.80 1.01 6.45
C ASP A 23 11.39 1.66 7.78
N ASP A 24 12.36 2.23 8.50
CA ASP A 24 12.21 2.85 9.81
C ASP A 24 11.31 4.10 9.79
N VAL A 25 11.19 4.77 8.63
CA VAL A 25 10.33 5.96 8.48
C VAL A 25 8.90 5.60 8.07
N ILE A 26 8.65 4.34 7.72
CA ILE A 26 7.32 3.84 7.39
C ILE A 26 6.58 3.57 8.69
N PRO A 27 5.42 4.20 8.93
CA PRO A 27 4.62 3.93 10.12
C PRO A 27 4.30 2.44 10.21
N LYS A 28 4.66 1.82 11.33
CA LYS A 28 4.32 0.42 11.56
C LYS A 28 2.83 0.32 11.83
N PRO A 29 2.13 -0.64 11.20
CA PRO A 29 0.74 -0.88 11.49
C PRO A 29 0.56 -1.26 12.96
N ALA A 30 -0.63 -0.99 13.51
CA ALA A 30 -0.98 -1.58 14.80
C ALA A 30 -0.97 -3.12 14.67
N PRO A 31 -0.60 -3.87 15.72
CA PRO A 31 -0.50 -5.33 15.64
C PRO A 31 -1.77 -6.04 15.18
N ASP A 32 -2.94 -5.42 15.34
CA ASP A 32 -4.27 -5.93 14.99
C ASP A 32 -4.90 -5.25 13.75
N GLU A 33 -4.16 -4.37 13.08
CA GLU A 33 -4.69 -3.57 11.96
C GLU A 33 -5.09 -4.46 10.78
N PHE A 34 -4.30 -5.50 10.51
CA PHE A 34 -4.60 -6.47 9.45
C PHE A 34 -5.92 -7.22 9.76
N GLU A 35 -6.07 -7.76 10.96
CA GLU A 35 -7.26 -8.50 11.38
C GLU A 35 -8.52 -7.64 11.32
N ARG A 36 -8.42 -6.35 11.68
CA ARG A 36 -9.53 -5.39 11.62
C ARG A 36 -9.95 -5.10 10.19
N ILE A 37 -9.00 -4.83 9.30
CA ILE A 37 -9.27 -4.59 7.88
C ILE A 37 -9.85 -5.85 7.24
N TRP A 38 -9.25 -7.01 7.50
CA TRP A 38 -9.68 -8.29 6.95
C TRP A 38 -11.12 -8.62 7.35
N ARG A 39 -11.45 -8.46 8.63
CA ARG A 39 -12.81 -8.67 9.15
C ARG A 39 -13.83 -7.79 8.43
N ARG A 40 -13.53 -6.50 8.27
CA ARG A 40 -14.41 -5.55 7.56
C ARG A 40 -14.64 -5.97 6.11
N ILE A 41 -13.61 -6.44 5.40
CA ILE A 41 -13.76 -6.92 4.02
C ILE A 41 -14.71 -8.12 3.95
N GLN A 42 -14.59 -9.07 4.88
CA GLN A 42 -15.48 -10.24 4.92
C GLN A 42 -16.93 -9.85 5.25
N GLU A 43 -17.12 -8.92 6.19
CA GLU A 43 -18.44 -8.38 6.54
C GLU A 43 -19.12 -7.67 5.36
N GLU A 44 -18.37 -6.90 4.56
CA GLU A 44 -18.92 -6.24 3.37
C GLU A 44 -19.17 -7.20 2.20
N ARG A 45 -18.38 -8.28 2.05
CA ARG A 45 -18.62 -9.31 1.02
C ARG A 45 -19.82 -10.21 1.32
N GLY A 46 -20.22 -10.31 2.59
CA GLY A 46 -21.39 -11.08 3.03
C GLY A 46 -22.70 -10.31 2.99
N LYS A 47 -22.68 -9.02 2.62
CA LYS A 47 -23.86 -8.19 2.36
C LYS A 47 -24.24 -8.26 0.89
#